data_AF-A0A2C8FBS3-F1
#
_entry.id   AF-A0A2C8FBS3-F1
#
_cell.length_a   1.000
_cell.length_b   1.000
_cell.length_c   1.000
_cell.angle_alpha   90.00
_cell.angle_beta   90.00
_cell.angle_gamma   90.00
#
_symmetry.space_group_name_H-M   'P 1'
#
loop_
_entity.id
_entity.type
_entity.pdbx_description
1 polymer ?
#
loop_
_entity_poly.entity_id
_entity_poly.type
_entity_poly.pdbx_seq_one_letter_code
_entity_poly.pdbx_strand_id
1 'polypeptide(L)' 'MQERFCKCGHRLKVQYTLDGFIPWEALILNDESVESPVKVCPRCGTYLSIHFLR' A
#
# COMPACT_ATOMS: atom_id res chain seq x y z
N MET A 1 0.33 -9.24 -7.23
CA MET A 1 -0.04 -8.27 -6.18
C MET A 1 -0.32 -9.05 -4.90
N GLN A 2 0.09 -8.53 -3.75
CA GLN A 2 -0.13 -9.14 -2.43
C GLN A 2 -1.00 -8.21 -1.59
N GLU A 3 -2.06 -8.74 -0.97
CA GLU A 3 -2.83 -7.96 0.01
C GLU A 3 -2.03 -7.80 1.31
N ARG A 4 -2.04 -6.58 1.86
CA ARG A 4 -1.37 -6.19 3.09
C ARG A 4 -2.25 -5.27 3.90
N PHE A 5 -1.93 -5.11 5.17
CA PHE A 5 -2.67 -4.24 6.07
C PHE A 5 -1.74 -3.19 6.66
N CYS A 6 -2.25 -1.96 6.69
CA CYS A 6 -1.67 -0.90 7.49
C CYS A 6 -1.77 -1.26 8.99
N LYS A 7 -0.91 -0.68 9.82
CA LYS A 7 -0.97 -0.78 11.28
C LYS A 7 -2.35 -0.44 11.88
N CYS A 8 -3.10 0.45 11.22
CA CYS A 8 -4.47 0.80 11.63
C CYS A 8 -5.56 -0.18 11.17
N GLY A 9 -5.17 -1.32 10.58
CA GLY A 9 -6.08 -2.32 10.02
C GLY A 9 -6.70 -1.97 8.67
N HIS A 10 -6.25 -0.89 8.02
CA HIS A 10 -6.76 -0.52 6.69
C HIS A 10 -6.13 -1.42 5.62
N ARG A 11 -6.95 -1.96 4.71
CA ARG A 11 -6.52 -2.89 3.67
C ARG A 11 -5.81 -2.14 2.55
N LEU A 12 -4.70 -2.72 2.10
CA LEU A 12 -3.84 -2.21 1.05
C LEU A 12 -3.48 -3.37 0.11
N LYS A 13 -3.13 -3.06 -1.12
CA LYS A 13 -2.45 -3.97 -2.03
C LYS A 13 -1.02 -3.53 -2.19
N VAL A 14 -0.10 -4.47 -2.29
CA VAL A 14 1.30 -4.19 -2.62
C VAL A 14 1.59 -4.84 -3.96
N GLN A 15 2.09 -4.04 -4.89
CA GLN A 15 2.58 -4.50 -6.17
C GLN A 15 4.09 -4.37 -6.18
N TYR A 16 4.79 -5.48 -6.41
CA TYR A 16 6.23 -5.48 -6.61
C TYR A 16 6.50 -5.23 -8.09
N THR A 17 7.40 -4.29 -8.38
CA THR A 17 7.84 -3.95 -9.73
C THR A 17 9.32 -4.30 -9.84
N LEU A 18 9.71 -4.93 -10.96
CA LEU A 18 11.10 -5.35 -11.19
C LEU A 18 11.93 -4.25 -11.87
N ASP A 19 11.28 -3.20 -12.39
CA ASP A 19 11.88 -2.15 -13.23
C ASP A 19 12.00 -0.78 -12.53
N GLY A 20 11.62 -0.66 -11.26
CA GLY A 20 11.56 0.62 -10.54
C GLY A 20 12.72 0.88 -9.57
N PHE A 21 13.06 2.15 -9.35
CA PHE A 21 13.97 2.58 -8.27
C PHE A 21 13.46 2.20 -6.87
N ILE A 22 12.14 2.06 -6.73
CA ILE A 22 11.49 1.45 -5.57
C ILE A 22 10.87 0.13 -6.08
N PRO A 23 11.32 -1.04 -5.61
CA PRO A 23 10.91 -2.33 -6.17
C PRO A 23 9.48 -2.75 -5.78
N TRP A 24 8.71 -1.83 -5.20
CA TRP A 24 7.34 -2.05 -4.77
C TRP A 24 6.56 -0.74 -4.62
N GLU A 25 5.25 -0.83 -4.78
CA GLU A 25 4.29 0.25 -4.56
C GLU A 25 3.09 -0.26 -3.76
N ALA A 26 2.62 0.53 -2.79
CA ALA A 26 1.35 0.25 -2.10
C ALA A 26 0.21 0.94 -2.85
N LEU A 27 -0.85 0.21 -3.12
CA LEU A 27 -2.10 0.64 -3.73
C LEU A 27 -3.21 0.59 -2.68
N ILE A 28 -4.10 1.58 -2.70
CA ILE A 28 -5.30 1.56 -1.85
C ILE A 28 -6.44 0.91 -2.60
N LEU A 29 -7.16 0.03 -1.91
CA LEU A 29 -8.47 -0.42 -2.33
C LEU A 29 -9.51 0.49 -1.66
N ASN A 30 -9.86 1.58 -2.32
CA ASN A 30 -11.09 2.29 -1.97
C ASN A 30 -12.29 1.46 -2.43
N ASP A 31 -13.44 1.61 -1.76
CA ASP A 31 -14.71 0.95 -2.15
C ASP A 31 -15.08 1.20 -3.62
N GLU A 32 -14.59 2.28 -4.22
CA GLU A 32 -14.79 2.64 -5.64
C GLU A 32 -13.79 1.96 -6.61
N SER A 33 -13.00 0.98 -6.16
CA SER A 33 -12.07 0.18 -6.98
C SER A 33 -10.92 0.95 -7.65
N VAL A 34 -10.66 2.20 -7.25
CA VAL A 34 -9.55 3.00 -7.78
C VAL A 34 -8.24 2.63 -7.06
N GLU A 35 -7.37 1.89 -7.75
CA GLU A 35 -6.04 1.52 -7.27
C GLU A 35 -5.04 2.64 -7.55
N SER A 36 -4.80 3.50 -6.57
CA SER A 36 -3.79 4.57 -6.67
C SER A 36 -2.56 4.28 -5.80
N PRO A 37 -1.34 4.55 -6.29
CA PRO A 37 -0.12 4.36 -5.53
C PRO A 37 -0.04 5.38 -4.40
N VAL A 38 0.24 4.89 -3.19
CA VAL A 38 0.32 5.68 -1.97
C VAL A 38 1.55 5.32 -1.16
N LYS A 39 2.15 6.35 -0.56
CA LYS A 39 3.23 6.21 0.43
C LYS A 39 2.75 6.40 1.85
N VAL A 40 1.53 6.88 2.04
CA VAL A 40 0.95 7.22 3.34
C VAL A 40 -0.48 6.67 3.42
N CYS A 41 -0.83 6.05 4.54
CA CYS A 41 -2.18 5.57 4.77
C CYS A 41 -3.15 6.76 4.93
N PRO A 42 -4.24 6.85 4.15
CA PRO A 42 -5.20 7.94 4.23
C PRO A 42 -6.02 7.87 5.52
N ARG A 43 -6.14 6.70 6.14
CA ARG A 43 -6.96 6.50 7.33
C ARG A 43 -6.27 6.94 8.62
N CYS A 44 -4.95 6.80 8.71
CA CYS A 44 -4.19 7.05 9.94
C CYS A 44 -2.94 7.92 9.74
N GLY A 45 -2.66 8.38 8.52
CA GLY A 45 -1.48 9.20 8.21
C GLY A 45 -0.14 8.49 8.36
N THR A 46 -0.13 7.18 8.63
CA THR A 46 1.12 6.43 8.84
C THR A 46 1.82 6.18 7.51
N TYR A 47 3.14 6.39 7.48
CA TYR A 47 3.97 6.06 6.32
C TYR A 47 3.95 4.55 6.05
N LEU A 48 3.63 4.19 4.82
CA LEU A 48 3.58 2.82 4.35
C LEU A 48 5.00 2.44 3.94
N SER A 49 5.61 1.57 4.73
CA SER A 49 6.85 0.89 4.38
C SER A 49 6.61 -0.61 4.43
N ILE A 50 7.16 -1.33 3.47
CA ILE A 50 7.06 -2.78 3.37
C ILE A 50 7.46 -3.52 4.66
N HIS A 51 8.37 -2.96 5.44
CA HIS A 51 8.78 -3.52 6.74
C HIS A 51 7.70 -3.41 7.83
N PHE A 52 6.75 -2.49 7.69
CA PHE A 52 5.66 -2.26 8.65
C PHE A 52 4.31 -2.81 8.18
N LEU A 53 4.20 -3.20 6.91
CA LEU A 53 3.02 -3.82 6.34
C LEU A 53 2.92 -5.27 6.80
N ARG A 54 1.78 -5.63 7.40
CA ARG A 54 1.46 -7.03 7.77
C ARG A 54 0.69 -7.70 6.65
#